data_AF-A0A945AHF6-F1
#
_entry.id   AF-A0A945AHF6-F1
#
_cell.length_a   1.000
_cell.length_b   1.000
_cell.length_c   1.000
_cell.angle_alpha   90.00
_cell.angle_beta   90.00
_cell.angle_gamma   90.00
#
_symmetry.space_group_name_H-M   'P 1'
#
loop_
_entity.id
_entity.type
_entity.pdbx_description
1 polymer ?
#
loop_
_entity_poly.entity_id
_entity_poly.type
_entity_poly.pdbx_seq_one_letter_code
_entity_poly.pdbx_strand_id
1 'polypeptide(L)'
;MKVNYTNELSSDFQASVLLAGWPGMGSVGVGAIDYLRRKLDAKPLANVDMLEYFTADAVVVEDGIARLPDAPTHIFYGVPELELIIFQSEAQIGGTPGIELMDHILDLGEKCGVDTVLTCASYIMPVSHKEPAQVLGVANNAEFRDELNPHGVEILEQGLVSGLNGLLLGFAGARSLNAACLMGTMPQYAATIPNPKASRELVRVLERFLNCDVDMDEINEAVEKMEHTMEDIESQIHKAFSSMESELDGELEIEGVEEDKVPQYVMERIESLFVEVMQQPSQDRFRVKANLLKKELDHWNLYHFYEDRFLDLFKTDTGSGG
;
A
#
# COMPACT_ATOMS: atom_id res chain seq x y z
N MET A 1 2.87 13.86 24.96
CA MET A 1 3.85 13.54 23.89
C MET A 1 5.04 14.50 23.97
N LYS A 2 6.29 14.05 23.79
CA LYS A 2 7.47 14.92 23.89
C LYS A 2 8.48 14.64 22.77
N VAL A 3 8.93 15.68 22.08
CA VAL A 3 10.01 15.59 21.08
C VAL A 3 11.37 15.77 21.76
N ASN A 4 12.26 14.79 21.62
CA ASN A 4 13.61 14.80 22.15
C ASN A 4 14.62 14.80 20.99
N TYR A 5 15.40 15.87 20.85
CA TYR A 5 16.43 15.99 19.81
C TYR A 5 17.66 15.14 20.12
N THR A 6 18.30 14.62 19.08
CA THR A 6 19.59 13.93 19.18
C THR A 6 20.74 14.94 19.09
N ASN A 7 21.98 14.46 19.23
CA ASN A 7 23.19 15.26 19.03
C ASN A 7 23.87 14.98 17.68
N GLU A 8 23.23 14.23 16.78
CA GLU A 8 23.85 13.83 15.50
C GLU A 8 23.73 14.89 14.41
N LEU A 9 22.70 15.75 14.49
CA LEU A 9 22.49 16.87 13.59
C LEU A 9 22.40 18.18 14.38
N SER A 10 22.75 19.29 13.71
CA SER A 10 22.64 20.63 14.30
C SER A 10 21.20 20.95 14.68
N SER A 11 21.01 21.70 15.77
CA SER A 11 19.70 22.25 16.14
C SER A 11 19.12 23.20 15.09
N ASP A 12 19.98 23.73 14.22
CA ASP A 12 19.65 24.72 13.19
C ASP A 12 19.47 24.05 11.81
N PHE A 13 19.37 22.72 11.76
CA PHE A 13 19.11 21.94 10.54
C PHE A 13 17.91 22.51 9.77
N GLN A 14 18.09 22.72 8.47
CA GLN A 14 17.05 23.22 7.57
C GLN A 14 16.67 22.14 6.55
N ALA A 15 15.41 22.11 6.18
CA ALA A 15 14.86 21.20 5.21
C ALA A 15 13.69 21.87 4.47
N SER A 16 13.55 21.60 3.18
CA SER A 16 12.39 22.03 2.37
C SER A 16 11.33 20.94 2.31
N VAL A 17 11.73 19.66 2.36
CA VAL A 17 10.82 18.52 2.24
C VAL A 17 10.78 17.70 3.53
N LEU A 18 9.57 17.28 3.91
CA LEU A 18 9.31 16.28 4.94
C LEU A 18 8.65 15.05 4.31
N LEU A 19 9.32 13.90 4.38
CA LEU A 19 8.70 12.60 4.11
C LEU A 19 8.20 11.99 5.42
N ALA A 20 6.98 11.47 5.45
CA ALA A 20 6.46 10.75 6.61
C ALA A 20 5.87 9.38 6.23
N GLY A 21 6.14 8.37 7.04
CA GLY A 21 5.67 7.01 6.81
C GLY A 21 5.26 6.28 8.08
N TRP A 22 4.11 5.60 7.99
CA TRP A 22 3.58 4.71 9.01
C TRP A 22 3.27 3.32 8.44
N PRO A 23 3.17 2.29 9.29
CA PRO A 23 2.78 0.95 8.85
C PRO A 23 1.39 0.95 8.20
N GLY A 24 1.23 0.10 7.18
CA GLY A 24 0.01 -0.03 6.40
C GLY A 24 0.02 -1.31 5.57
N MET A 25 -0.95 -1.46 4.67
CA MET A 25 -1.08 -2.69 3.86
C MET A 25 0.18 -2.93 3.02
N GLY A 26 0.61 -4.20 3.02
CA GLY A 26 1.81 -4.68 2.36
C GLY A 26 3.12 -4.00 2.77
N SER A 27 3.12 -3.28 3.89
CA SER A 27 4.25 -2.43 4.34
C SER A 27 4.76 -1.48 3.26
N VAL A 28 3.92 -1.11 2.28
CA VAL A 28 4.34 -0.42 1.06
C VAL A 28 4.94 0.95 1.38
N GLY A 29 4.18 1.76 2.11
CA GLY A 29 4.53 3.14 2.43
C GLY A 29 5.75 3.23 3.34
N VAL A 30 5.66 2.62 4.52
CA VAL A 30 6.79 2.58 5.47
C VAL A 30 8.02 1.87 4.89
N GLY A 31 7.84 0.87 4.02
CA GLY A 31 8.94 0.18 3.35
C GLY A 31 9.70 1.09 2.38
N ALA A 32 9.00 1.94 1.63
CA ALA A 32 9.64 2.94 0.77
C ALA A 32 10.40 3.99 1.59
N ILE A 33 9.80 4.47 2.69
CA ILE A 33 10.40 5.45 3.60
C ILE A 33 11.64 4.88 4.30
N ASP A 34 11.57 3.65 4.82
CA ASP A 34 12.71 2.98 5.43
C ASP A 34 13.85 2.78 4.42
N TYR A 35 13.51 2.36 3.19
CA TYR A 35 14.50 2.14 2.15
C TYR A 35 15.27 3.43 1.83
N LEU A 36 14.56 4.55 1.62
CA LEU A 36 15.18 5.86 1.40
C LEU A 36 16.02 6.29 2.58
N ARG A 37 15.50 6.18 3.81
CA ARG A 37 16.23 6.52 5.03
C ARG A 37 17.59 5.79 5.09
N ARG A 38 17.60 4.49 4.78
CA ARG A 38 18.84 3.68 4.79
C ARG A 38 19.78 4.05 3.66
N LYS A 39 19.28 4.15 2.43
CA LYS A 39 20.12 4.38 1.24
C LYS A 39 20.67 5.80 1.17
N LEU A 40 19.99 6.76 1.78
CA LEU A 40 20.45 8.16 1.90
C LEU A 40 21.27 8.41 3.18
N ASP A 41 21.62 7.36 3.95
CA ASP A 41 22.39 7.45 5.20
C ASP A 41 21.83 8.50 6.18
N ALA A 42 20.49 8.58 6.28
CA ALA A 42 19.81 9.61 7.04
C ALA A 42 20.16 9.53 8.52
N LYS A 43 20.50 10.68 9.12
CA LYS A 43 20.98 10.76 10.51
C LYS A 43 19.83 11.05 11.46
N PRO A 44 19.72 10.34 12.60
CA PRO A 44 18.70 10.63 13.61
C PRO A 44 18.72 12.12 14.01
N LEU A 45 17.57 12.77 13.95
CA LEU A 45 17.37 14.18 14.29
C LEU A 45 16.64 14.35 15.63
N ALA A 46 15.56 13.59 15.82
CA ALA A 46 14.76 13.63 17.04
C ALA A 46 13.92 12.35 17.19
N ASN A 47 13.48 12.05 18.41
CA ASN A 47 12.46 11.04 18.69
C ASN A 47 11.23 11.66 19.32
N VAL A 48 10.07 11.07 19.08
CA VAL A 48 8.81 11.42 19.75
C VAL A 48 8.52 10.37 20.81
N ASP A 49 8.57 10.76 22.07
CA ASP A 49 8.17 9.89 23.18
C ASP A 49 6.64 9.76 23.20
N MET A 50 6.21 8.55 22.87
CA MET A 50 4.81 8.13 22.84
C MET A 50 4.52 6.97 23.80
N LEU A 51 5.42 6.66 24.74
CA LEU A 51 5.29 5.48 25.60
C LEU A 51 3.95 5.42 26.33
N GLU A 52 3.44 6.57 26.79
CA GLU A 52 2.16 6.67 27.54
C GLU A 52 0.92 6.34 26.69
N TYR A 53 1.05 6.27 25.36
CA TYR A 53 -0.06 6.03 24.44
C TYR A 53 -0.10 4.61 23.88
N PHE A 54 0.89 3.77 24.22
CA PHE A 54 0.94 2.37 23.79
C PHE A 54 0.86 1.43 24.98
N THR A 55 0.17 0.31 24.79
CA THR A 55 0.14 -0.81 25.73
C THR A 55 0.51 -2.06 24.96
N ALA A 56 1.46 -2.84 25.48
CA ALA A 56 1.81 -4.13 24.89
C ALA A 56 0.60 -5.06 24.92
N ASP A 57 0.29 -5.67 23.78
CA ASP A 57 -0.79 -6.64 23.60
C ASP A 57 -0.33 -8.09 23.86
N ALA A 58 0.98 -8.33 23.82
CA ALA A 58 1.60 -9.61 24.05
C ALA A 58 2.93 -9.50 24.82
N VAL A 59 3.41 -10.63 25.31
CA VAL A 59 4.80 -10.80 25.78
C VAL A 59 5.61 -11.48 24.69
N VAL A 60 6.89 -11.11 24.57
CA VAL A 60 7.87 -11.85 23.78
C VAL A 60 8.42 -12.97 24.65
N VAL A 61 8.47 -14.19 24.11
CA VAL A 61 9.03 -15.36 24.80
C VAL A 61 10.34 -15.75 24.13
N GLU A 62 11.43 -15.62 24.86
CA GLU A 62 12.78 -16.02 24.44
C GLU A 62 13.32 -17.02 25.46
N ASP A 63 13.73 -18.21 24.99
CA ASP A 63 14.19 -19.32 25.84
C ASP A 63 13.20 -19.68 26.98
N GLY A 64 11.90 -19.56 26.72
CA GLY A 64 10.84 -19.81 27.71
C GLY A 64 10.66 -18.70 28.75
N ILE A 65 11.36 -17.56 28.61
CA ILE A 65 11.27 -16.41 29.49
C ILE A 65 10.41 -15.33 28.81
N ALA A 66 9.36 -14.90 29.52
CA ALA A 66 8.50 -13.81 29.07
C ALA A 66 9.14 -12.45 29.38
N ARG A 67 9.18 -11.57 28.39
CA ARG A 67 9.53 -10.14 28.52
C ARG A 67 8.54 -9.28 27.75
N LEU A 68 8.42 -8.02 28.13
CA LEU A 68 7.65 -7.07 27.32
C LEU A 68 8.41 -6.80 26.00
N PRO A 69 7.67 -6.61 24.88
CA PRO A 69 8.27 -6.09 23.66
C PRO A 69 8.77 -4.66 23.87
N ASP A 70 9.71 -4.24 23.03
CA ASP A 70 10.11 -2.84 22.96
C ASP A 70 8.93 -1.98 22.46
N ALA A 71 8.83 -0.75 22.97
CA ALA A 71 7.80 0.17 22.52
C ALA A 71 8.06 0.60 21.05
N PRO A 72 7.01 0.84 20.24
CA PRO A 72 7.17 1.34 18.89
C PRO A 72 7.99 2.64 18.86
N THR A 73 8.83 2.77 17.84
CA THR A 73 9.65 3.96 17.65
C THR A 73 8.98 4.98 16.71
N HIS A 74 9.31 6.25 16.94
CA HIS A 74 8.78 7.42 16.23
C HIS A 74 9.92 8.42 16.08
N ILE A 75 10.63 8.37 14.94
CA ILE A 75 11.94 9.00 14.80
C ILE A 75 11.95 9.89 13.56
N PHE A 76 12.48 11.09 13.74
CA PHE A 76 12.89 11.98 12.68
C PHE A 76 14.35 11.71 12.32
N TYR A 77 14.64 11.70 11.04
CA TYR A 77 15.96 11.65 10.47
C TYR A 77 16.14 12.87 9.55
N GLY A 78 17.37 13.33 9.40
CA GLY A 78 17.73 14.39 8.45
C GLY A 78 18.73 13.89 7.41
N VAL A 79 18.59 14.39 6.20
CA VAL A 79 19.56 14.23 5.10
C VAL A 79 19.97 15.65 4.65
N PRO A 80 21.06 16.21 5.21
CA PRO A 80 21.47 17.59 4.94
C PRO A 80 21.71 17.90 3.46
N GLU A 81 22.27 16.95 2.71
CA GLU A 81 22.61 17.12 1.31
C GLU A 81 21.37 17.28 0.41
N LEU A 82 20.20 16.85 0.89
CA LEU A 82 18.92 16.92 0.18
C LEU A 82 17.94 17.90 0.84
N GLU A 83 18.34 18.60 1.90
CA GLU A 83 17.44 19.44 2.70
C GLU A 83 16.15 18.69 3.06
N LEU A 84 16.30 17.45 3.54
CA LEU A 84 15.19 16.51 3.72
C LEU A 84 15.07 16.06 5.19
N ILE A 85 13.83 16.04 5.69
CA ILE A 85 13.45 15.34 6.92
C ILE A 85 12.67 14.08 6.57
N ILE A 86 13.00 12.97 7.23
CA ILE A 86 12.23 11.73 7.15
C ILE A 86 11.68 11.42 8.53
N PHE A 87 10.36 11.41 8.68
CA PHE A 87 9.68 10.88 9.85
C PHE A 87 9.26 9.43 9.60
N GLN A 88 9.74 8.51 10.42
CA GLN A 88 9.37 7.10 10.37
C GLN A 88 8.75 6.69 11.70
N SER A 89 7.63 5.96 11.61
CA SER A 89 6.95 5.42 12.77
C SER A 89 6.70 3.92 12.62
N GLU A 90 6.76 3.19 13.74
CA GLU A 90 6.45 1.76 13.81
C GLU A 90 4.99 1.46 14.23
N ALA A 91 4.16 2.48 14.45
CA ALA A 91 2.76 2.28 14.82
C ALA A 91 1.85 3.43 14.36
N GLN A 92 0.61 3.10 13.98
CA GLN A 92 -0.44 4.10 13.76
C GLN A 92 -1.33 4.22 14.99
N ILE A 93 -1.53 5.44 15.47
CA ILE A 93 -2.42 5.75 16.59
C ILE A 93 -3.53 6.69 16.14
N GLY A 94 -4.77 6.38 16.53
CA GLY A 94 -5.95 7.18 16.22
C GLY A 94 -6.31 8.18 17.33
N GLY A 95 -7.39 8.93 17.12
CA GLY A 95 -7.94 9.86 18.11
C GLY A 95 -7.02 11.04 18.42
N THR A 96 -7.17 11.62 19.61
CA THR A 96 -6.37 12.77 20.07
C THR A 96 -4.86 12.55 19.99
N PRO A 97 -4.30 11.39 20.40
CA PRO A 97 -2.85 11.16 20.29
C PRO A 97 -2.34 11.19 18.85
N GLY A 98 -3.11 10.67 17.89
CA GLY A 98 -2.74 10.74 16.47
C GLY A 98 -2.73 12.17 15.94
N ILE A 99 -3.68 12.99 16.39
CA ILE A 99 -3.72 14.43 16.07
C ILE A 99 -2.51 15.14 16.66
N GLU A 100 -2.21 14.93 17.95
CA GLU A 100 -1.03 15.50 18.62
C GLU A 100 0.27 15.11 17.92
N LEU A 101 0.39 13.86 17.46
CA LEU A 101 1.55 13.41 16.70
C LEU A 101 1.71 14.17 15.38
N MET A 102 0.64 14.30 14.60
CA MET A 102 0.68 15.06 13.34
C MET A 102 1.06 16.52 13.57
N ASP A 103 0.53 17.13 14.64
CA ASP A 103 0.92 18.49 15.00
C ASP A 103 2.41 18.59 15.34
N HIS A 104 2.95 17.67 16.14
CA HIS A 104 4.39 17.66 16.44
C HIS A 104 5.28 17.43 15.21
N ILE A 105 4.82 16.61 14.25
CA ILE A 105 5.51 16.38 12.98
C ILE A 105 5.60 17.67 12.17
N LEU A 106 4.46 18.36 12.01
CA LEU A 106 4.40 19.60 11.25
C LEU A 106 5.12 20.75 11.97
N ASP A 107 5.00 20.86 13.30
CA ASP A 107 5.72 21.85 14.11
C ASP A 107 7.24 21.74 13.93
N LEU A 108 7.77 20.51 13.91
CA LEU A 108 9.19 20.27 13.67
C LEU A 108 9.58 20.63 12.24
N GLY A 109 8.78 20.20 11.25
CA GLY A 109 9.00 20.54 9.85
C GLY A 109 9.06 22.04 9.62
N GLU A 110 8.06 22.79 10.08
CA GLU A 110 7.98 24.25 9.94
C GLU A 110 9.15 24.96 10.64
N LYS A 111 9.58 24.47 11.81
CA LYS A 111 10.77 25.00 12.49
C LYS A 111 12.04 24.84 11.66
N CYS A 112 12.12 23.77 10.87
CA CYS A 112 13.22 23.50 9.94
C CYS A 112 13.03 24.14 8.56
N GLY A 113 11.96 24.90 8.33
CA GLY A 113 11.69 25.58 7.06
C GLY A 113 11.01 24.74 5.99
N VAL A 114 10.43 23.59 6.36
CA VAL A 114 9.71 22.71 5.42
C VAL A 114 8.54 23.46 4.80
N ASP A 115 8.43 23.39 3.47
CA ASP A 115 7.30 23.89 2.71
C ASP A 115 6.47 22.76 2.05
N THR A 116 7.04 21.56 1.99
CA THR A 116 6.48 20.40 1.27
C THR A 116 6.44 19.15 2.14
N VAL A 117 5.27 18.52 2.25
CA VAL A 117 5.06 17.29 3.03
C VAL A 117 4.57 16.16 2.13
N LEU A 118 5.31 15.07 2.05
CA LEU A 118 4.90 13.87 1.32
C LEU A 118 4.72 12.69 2.27
N THR A 119 3.66 11.93 2.06
CA THR A 119 3.48 10.63 2.72
C THR A 119 3.44 9.51 1.71
N CYS A 120 3.74 8.30 2.17
CA CYS A 120 3.69 7.10 1.35
C CYS A 120 2.71 6.08 1.93
N ALA A 121 1.88 5.49 1.08
CA ALA A 121 0.91 4.47 1.46
C ALA A 121 0.75 3.42 0.35
N SER A 122 -0.21 2.51 0.52
CA SER A 122 -0.63 1.53 -0.47
C SER A 122 -2.01 1.84 -1.00
N TYR A 123 -2.25 1.44 -2.25
CA TYR A 123 -3.57 1.45 -2.86
C TYR A 123 -3.90 0.05 -3.38
N ILE A 124 -4.89 -0.61 -2.76
CA ILE A 124 -5.31 -1.95 -3.20
C ILE A 124 -6.13 -1.85 -4.49
N MET A 125 -5.82 -2.73 -5.43
CA MET A 125 -6.56 -2.87 -6.67
C MET A 125 -6.88 -4.34 -6.93
N PRO A 126 -7.98 -4.62 -7.64
CA PRO A 126 -8.21 -5.92 -8.23
C PRO A 126 -7.24 -6.04 -9.42
N VAL A 127 -6.01 -6.48 -9.15
CA VAL A 127 -4.96 -6.72 -10.15
C VAL A 127 -4.17 -7.96 -9.77
N SER A 128 -3.55 -8.62 -10.74
CA SER A 128 -2.60 -9.70 -10.45
C SER A 128 -1.29 -9.14 -9.90
N HIS A 129 -0.59 -9.91 -9.07
CA HIS A 129 0.77 -9.58 -8.66
C HIS A 129 1.77 -9.52 -9.84
N LYS A 130 1.41 -10.01 -11.03
CA LYS A 130 2.21 -9.93 -12.26
C LYS A 130 2.04 -8.61 -13.01
N GLU A 131 0.97 -7.85 -12.73
CA GLU A 131 0.75 -6.54 -13.34
C GLU A 131 1.75 -5.51 -12.78
N PRO A 132 2.20 -4.52 -13.57
CA PRO A 132 3.10 -3.50 -13.06
C PRO A 132 2.43 -2.70 -11.94
N ALA A 133 3.17 -2.43 -10.85
CA ALA A 133 2.73 -1.48 -9.85
C ALA A 133 2.82 -0.06 -10.43
N GLN A 134 1.88 0.79 -10.06
CA GLN A 134 1.81 2.21 -10.40
C GLN A 134 1.83 3.03 -9.12
N VAL A 135 2.09 4.33 -9.24
CA VAL A 135 1.97 5.26 -8.11
C VAL A 135 0.81 6.20 -8.38
N LEU A 136 -0.19 6.14 -7.51
CA LEU A 136 -1.27 7.11 -7.46
C LEU A 136 -0.91 8.24 -6.51
N GLY A 137 -1.45 9.44 -6.73
CA GLY A 137 -1.22 10.59 -5.87
C GLY A 137 -2.47 11.41 -5.59
N VAL A 138 -2.55 11.94 -4.38
CA VAL A 138 -3.54 12.97 -3.99
C VAL A 138 -2.77 14.13 -3.38
N ALA A 139 -2.97 15.34 -3.87
CA ALA A 139 -2.39 16.57 -3.31
C ALA A 139 -3.46 17.44 -2.64
N ASN A 140 -3.03 18.33 -1.73
CA ASN A 140 -3.93 19.23 -1.01
C ASN A 140 -4.27 20.53 -1.77
N ASN A 141 -3.63 20.78 -2.91
CA ASN A 141 -3.93 21.92 -3.77
C ASN A 141 -3.63 21.59 -5.25
N ALA A 142 -4.21 22.37 -6.16
CA ALA A 142 -4.16 22.08 -7.60
C ALA A 142 -2.78 22.33 -8.22
N GLU A 143 -2.04 23.33 -7.74
CA GLU A 143 -0.70 23.64 -8.25
C GLU A 143 0.26 22.47 -7.93
N PHE A 144 0.29 22.05 -6.67
CA PHE A 144 1.12 20.92 -6.25
C PHE A 144 0.65 19.60 -6.86
N ARG A 145 -0.66 19.39 -7.05
CA ARG A 145 -1.19 18.22 -7.79
C ARG A 145 -0.58 18.13 -9.19
N ASP A 146 -0.56 19.24 -9.93
CA ASP A 146 -0.09 19.26 -11.31
C ASP A 146 1.44 19.08 -11.40
N GLU A 147 2.16 19.49 -10.35
CA GLU A 147 3.60 19.28 -10.18
C GLU A 147 3.98 17.80 -9.98
N LEU A 148 3.08 16.93 -9.51
CA LEU A 148 3.40 15.50 -9.31
C LEU A 148 3.49 14.71 -10.62
N ASN A 149 2.76 15.11 -11.67
CA ASN A 149 2.65 14.34 -12.92
C ASN A 149 4.00 14.08 -13.62
N PRO A 150 4.90 15.08 -13.78
CA PRO A 150 6.23 14.87 -14.37
C PRO A 150 7.08 13.82 -13.64
N HIS A 151 6.79 13.53 -12.36
CA HIS A 151 7.50 12.53 -11.57
C HIS A 151 6.90 11.13 -11.69
N GLY A 152 5.93 10.92 -12.57
CA GLY A 152 5.33 9.60 -12.84
C GLY A 152 4.24 9.20 -11.84
N VAL A 153 3.56 10.19 -11.26
CA VAL A 153 2.41 10.01 -10.37
C VAL A 153 1.13 10.17 -11.19
N GLU A 154 0.22 9.20 -11.07
CA GLU A 154 -1.13 9.30 -11.63
C GLU A 154 -2.09 9.87 -10.58
N ILE A 155 -2.85 10.91 -10.93
CA ILE A 155 -3.73 11.58 -9.97
C ILE A 155 -4.98 10.75 -9.69
N LEU A 156 -5.22 10.46 -8.42
CA LEU A 156 -6.46 9.86 -7.96
C LEU A 156 -7.55 10.95 -7.87
N GLU A 157 -8.45 10.98 -8.86
CA GLU A 157 -9.52 11.97 -8.96
C GLU A 157 -10.56 11.86 -7.84
N GLN A 158 -10.87 10.64 -7.40
CA GLN A 158 -11.89 10.36 -6.38
C GLN A 158 -11.48 9.18 -5.52
N GLY A 159 -11.68 9.29 -4.21
CA GLY A 159 -11.37 8.22 -3.26
C GLY A 159 -11.29 8.73 -1.83
N LEU A 160 -10.90 7.83 -0.93
CA LEU A 160 -10.64 8.14 0.48
C LEU A 160 -9.25 7.62 0.83
N VAL A 161 -8.39 8.48 1.39
CA VAL A 161 -7.10 8.08 1.93
C VAL A 161 -7.20 8.08 3.44
N SER A 162 -7.23 6.90 4.04
CA SER A 162 -7.37 6.73 5.50
C SER A 162 -6.01 6.61 6.21
N GLY A 163 -6.04 6.68 7.54
CA GLY A 163 -4.85 6.51 8.38
C GLY A 163 -3.98 7.77 8.42
N LEU A 164 -2.88 7.71 9.19
CA LEU A 164 -2.04 8.88 9.40
C LEU A 164 -1.33 9.35 8.13
N ASN A 165 -0.98 8.42 7.22
CA ASN A 165 -0.46 8.75 5.89
C ASN A 165 -1.41 9.68 5.11
N GLY A 166 -2.72 9.39 5.11
CA GLY A 166 -3.72 10.22 4.44
C GLY A 166 -4.11 11.48 5.20
N LEU A 167 -4.17 11.41 6.54
CA LEU A 167 -4.60 12.53 7.36
C LEU A 167 -3.55 13.65 7.42
N LEU A 168 -2.25 13.32 7.44
CA LEU A 168 -1.19 14.34 7.50
C LEU A 168 -1.28 15.33 6.33
N LEU A 169 -1.69 14.87 5.14
CA LEU A 169 -1.98 15.70 3.97
C LEU A 169 -3.00 16.82 4.27
N GLY A 170 -4.09 16.47 4.95
CA GLY A 170 -5.14 17.42 5.33
C GLY A 170 -4.68 18.39 6.42
N PHE A 171 -3.92 17.89 7.39
CA PHE A 171 -3.34 18.73 8.46
C PHE A 171 -2.31 19.73 7.92
N ALA A 172 -1.44 19.29 7.00
CA ALA A 172 -0.49 20.16 6.31
C ALA A 172 -1.20 21.26 5.50
N GLY A 173 -2.33 20.92 4.85
CA GLY A 173 -3.15 21.89 4.13
C GLY A 173 -3.73 22.99 5.03
N ALA A 174 -4.10 22.66 6.28
CA ALA A 174 -4.55 23.66 7.25
C ALA A 174 -3.44 24.64 7.68
N ARG A 175 -2.16 24.30 7.42
CA ARG A 175 -0.97 25.11 7.69
C ARG A 175 -0.38 25.77 6.45
N SER A 176 -1.08 25.73 5.31
CA SER A 176 -0.62 26.27 4.02
C SER A 176 0.69 25.64 3.49
N LEU A 177 0.99 24.41 3.89
CA LEU A 177 2.09 23.62 3.34
C LEU A 177 1.62 22.88 2.09
N ASN A 178 2.47 22.78 1.08
CA ASN A 178 2.24 21.86 -0.02
C ASN A 178 2.29 20.44 0.53
N ALA A 179 1.31 19.61 0.17
CA ALA A 179 1.37 18.22 0.60
C ALA A 179 0.72 17.27 -0.39
N ALA A 180 1.24 16.04 -0.41
CA ALA A 180 0.65 14.93 -1.16
C ALA A 180 0.81 13.58 -0.45
N CYS A 181 -0.13 12.67 -0.69
CA CYS A 181 0.00 11.26 -0.35
C CYS A 181 0.23 10.45 -1.62
N LEU A 182 1.37 9.76 -1.69
CA LEU A 182 1.76 8.88 -2.78
C LEU A 182 1.43 7.43 -2.42
N MET A 183 0.77 6.71 -3.30
CA MET A 183 0.25 5.38 -3.01
C MET A 183 0.69 4.38 -4.08
N GLY A 184 1.49 3.39 -3.69
CA GLY A 184 1.88 2.29 -4.57
C GLY A 184 0.71 1.32 -4.75
N THR A 185 0.34 1.02 -6.01
CA THR A 185 -0.74 0.07 -6.29
C THR A 185 -0.28 -1.35 -6.02
N MET A 186 -1.17 -2.15 -5.43
CA MET A 186 -0.90 -3.54 -5.11
C MET A 186 -2.15 -4.41 -5.23
N PRO A 187 -2.01 -5.72 -5.46
CA PRO A 187 -3.13 -6.63 -5.45
C PRO A 187 -3.86 -6.60 -4.10
N GLN A 188 -5.19 -6.50 -4.13
CA GLN A 188 -6.04 -6.50 -2.93
C GLN A 188 -5.76 -7.69 -2.01
N TYR A 189 -5.51 -8.86 -2.60
CA TYR A 189 -5.23 -10.08 -1.86
C TYR A 189 -3.90 -10.10 -1.12
N ALA A 190 -2.96 -9.24 -1.53
CA ALA A 190 -1.65 -9.15 -0.94
C ALA A 190 -1.61 -8.15 0.24
N ALA A 191 -2.75 -7.67 0.75
CA ALA A 191 -2.81 -6.60 1.74
C ALA A 191 -2.00 -6.89 3.02
N THR A 192 -1.83 -8.16 3.41
CA THR A 192 -1.05 -8.59 4.57
C THR A 192 0.35 -9.12 4.22
N ILE A 193 0.69 -9.20 2.93
CA ILE A 193 1.96 -9.72 2.42
C ILE A 193 2.85 -8.53 2.05
N PRO A 194 4.12 -8.47 2.51
CA PRO A 194 5.04 -7.42 2.11
C PRO A 194 5.11 -7.26 0.58
N ASN A 195 4.96 -6.03 0.09
CA ASN A 195 4.96 -5.74 -1.34
C ASN A 195 6.09 -4.76 -1.71
N PRO A 196 7.35 -5.24 -1.76
CA PRO A 196 8.49 -4.42 -2.16
C PRO A 196 8.37 -3.88 -3.58
N LYS A 197 7.55 -4.49 -4.44
CA LYS A 197 7.32 -3.99 -5.82
C LYS A 197 6.62 -2.65 -5.81
N ALA A 198 5.57 -2.51 -5.02
CA ALA A 198 4.89 -1.23 -4.84
C ALA A 198 5.78 -0.21 -4.10
N SER A 199 6.53 -0.63 -3.08
CA SER A 199 7.51 0.25 -2.42
C SER A 199 8.58 0.77 -3.39
N ARG A 200 9.08 -0.08 -4.30
CA ARG A 200 10.08 0.31 -5.30
C ARG A 200 9.57 1.42 -6.21
N GLU A 201 8.33 1.33 -6.69
CA GLU A 201 7.79 2.38 -7.55
C GLU A 201 7.61 3.71 -6.81
N LEU A 202 7.28 3.68 -5.51
CA LEU A 202 7.31 4.88 -4.66
C LEU A 202 8.73 5.45 -4.52
N VAL A 203 9.73 4.61 -4.25
CA VAL A 203 11.14 5.04 -4.17
C VAL A 203 11.57 5.71 -5.48
N ARG A 204 11.21 5.15 -6.64
CA ARG A 204 11.50 5.74 -7.96
C ARG A 204 10.83 7.09 -8.19
N VAL A 205 9.58 7.27 -7.71
CA VAL A 205 8.91 8.57 -7.77
C VAL A 205 9.63 9.58 -6.88
N LEU A 206 9.97 9.19 -5.65
CA LEU A 206 10.64 10.06 -4.69
C LEU A 206 12.07 10.41 -5.13
N GLU A 207 12.80 9.49 -5.76
CA GLU A 207 14.10 9.74 -6.37
C GLU A 207 14.02 10.86 -7.42
N ARG A 208 13.01 10.79 -8.31
CA ARG A 208 12.77 11.84 -9.32
C ARG A 208 12.31 13.15 -8.70
N PHE A 209 11.50 13.10 -7.65
CA PHE A 209 10.98 14.29 -6.97
C PHE A 209 12.09 15.04 -6.21
N LEU A 210 12.89 14.29 -5.44
CA LEU A 210 14.02 14.82 -4.66
C LEU A 210 15.27 15.07 -5.51
N ASN A 211 15.27 14.65 -6.78
CA ASN A 211 16.40 14.75 -7.69
C ASN A 211 17.69 14.14 -7.09
N CYS A 212 17.57 12.93 -6.55
CA CYS A 212 18.67 12.17 -5.98
C CYS A 212 18.90 10.86 -6.76
N ASP A 213 19.92 10.09 -6.35
CA ASP A 213 20.22 8.76 -6.91
C ASP A 213 20.21 7.75 -5.76
N VAL A 214 19.44 6.68 -5.92
CA VAL A 214 19.25 5.67 -4.87
C VAL A 214 19.56 4.30 -5.44
N ASP A 215 20.51 3.59 -4.85
CA ASP A 215 20.81 2.20 -5.22
C ASP A 215 19.56 1.32 -5.09
N MET A 216 19.14 0.70 -6.20
CA MET A 216 17.93 -0.11 -6.31
C MET A 216 18.17 -1.62 -6.18
N ASP A 217 19.42 -2.07 -6.06
CA ASP A 217 19.75 -3.50 -6.14
C ASP A 217 19.03 -4.32 -5.05
N GLU A 218 19.10 -3.88 -3.80
CA GLU A 218 18.48 -4.57 -2.66
C GLU A 218 16.95 -4.66 -2.80
N ILE A 219 16.28 -3.58 -3.22
CA ILE A 219 14.83 -3.60 -3.41
C ILE A 219 14.42 -4.42 -4.63
N ASN A 220 15.23 -4.44 -5.70
CA ASN A 220 14.99 -5.29 -6.87
C ASN A 220 15.06 -6.78 -6.50
N GLU A 221 16.06 -7.20 -5.73
CA GLU A 221 16.13 -8.57 -5.22
C GLU A 221 14.92 -8.92 -4.33
N ALA A 222 14.44 -7.98 -3.51
CA ALA A 222 13.25 -8.18 -2.70
C ALA A 222 11.98 -8.35 -3.57
N VAL A 223 11.90 -7.65 -4.70
CA VAL A 223 10.82 -7.83 -5.69
C VAL A 223 10.85 -9.22 -6.29
N GLU A 224 12.01 -9.70 -6.75
CA GLU A 224 12.13 -11.05 -7.34
C GLU A 224 11.73 -12.14 -6.32
N LYS A 225 12.16 -12.00 -5.07
CA LYS A 225 11.76 -12.92 -3.98
C LYS A 225 10.25 -12.89 -3.73
N MET A 226 9.65 -11.71 -3.74
CA MET A 226 8.21 -11.55 -3.59
C MET A 226 7.47 -12.24 -4.74
N GLU A 227 7.90 -12.04 -5.98
CA GLU A 227 7.27 -12.65 -7.15
C GLU A 227 7.31 -14.18 -7.06
N HIS A 228 8.45 -14.79 -6.75
CA HIS A 228 8.53 -16.23 -6.53
C HIS A 228 7.65 -16.74 -5.38
N THR A 229 7.60 -16.00 -4.26
CA THR A 229 6.73 -16.36 -3.13
C THR A 229 5.25 -16.35 -3.55
N MET A 230 4.85 -15.37 -4.35
CA MET A 230 3.48 -15.25 -4.85
C MET A 230 3.16 -16.35 -5.87
N GLU A 231 4.10 -16.71 -6.75
CA GLU A 231 3.96 -17.85 -7.65
C GLU A 231 3.79 -19.18 -6.89
N ASP A 232 4.56 -19.38 -5.82
CA ASP A 232 4.44 -20.57 -4.97
C ASP A 232 3.08 -20.62 -4.25
N ILE A 233 2.60 -19.48 -3.75
CA ILE A 233 1.25 -19.37 -3.15
C ILE A 233 0.19 -19.71 -4.19
N GLU A 234 0.25 -19.12 -5.39
CA GLU A 234 -0.69 -19.42 -6.49
C GLU A 234 -0.66 -20.92 -6.86
N SER A 235 0.54 -21.52 -6.96
CA SER A 235 0.69 -22.94 -7.29
C SER A 235 0.12 -23.87 -6.22
N GLN A 236 0.34 -23.57 -4.94
CA GLN A 236 -0.20 -24.35 -3.83
C GLN A 236 -1.73 -24.31 -3.82
N ILE A 237 -2.30 -23.14 -4.09
CA ILE A 237 -3.74 -22.96 -4.16
C ILE A 237 -4.31 -23.71 -5.35
N HIS A 238 -3.69 -23.61 -6.54
CA HIS A 238 -4.14 -24.35 -7.72
C HIS A 238 -4.08 -25.87 -7.51
N LYS A 239 -3.02 -26.38 -6.86
CA LYS A 239 -2.92 -27.80 -6.49
C LYS A 239 -4.06 -28.22 -5.56
N ALA A 240 -4.31 -27.46 -4.50
CA ALA A 240 -5.40 -27.74 -3.57
C ALA A 240 -6.75 -27.83 -4.28
N PHE A 241 -7.03 -26.92 -5.22
CA PHE A 241 -8.25 -26.97 -6.04
C PHE A 241 -8.33 -28.18 -6.96
N SER A 242 -7.26 -28.46 -7.71
CA SER A 242 -7.23 -29.60 -8.62
C SER A 242 -7.40 -30.94 -7.89
N SER A 243 -6.85 -31.08 -6.67
CA SER A 243 -7.08 -32.28 -5.86
C SER A 243 -8.52 -32.42 -5.42
N MET A 244 -9.18 -31.32 -5.05
CA MET A 244 -10.59 -31.35 -4.64
C MET A 244 -11.51 -31.73 -5.80
N GLU A 245 -11.26 -31.23 -7.01
CA GLU A 245 -12.00 -31.63 -8.22
C GLU A 245 -11.84 -33.14 -8.51
N SER A 246 -10.62 -33.67 -8.41
CA SER A 246 -10.37 -35.11 -8.62
C SER A 246 -11.03 -36.00 -7.57
N GLU A 247 -11.24 -35.50 -6.36
CA GLU A 247 -11.98 -36.19 -5.29
C GLU A 247 -13.51 -36.12 -5.51
N LEU A 248 -14.02 -35.05 -6.14
CA LEU A 248 -15.44 -34.89 -6.50
C LEU A 248 -15.86 -35.74 -7.71
N ASP A 249 -14.94 -35.99 -8.66
CA ASP A 249 -15.19 -36.89 -9.81
C ASP A 249 -15.26 -38.38 -9.40
N GLY A 250 -14.83 -38.73 -8.18
CA GLY A 250 -14.82 -40.08 -7.63
C GLY A 250 -15.95 -40.34 -6.63
N GLU A 251 -17.16 -40.64 -7.13
CA GLU A 251 -18.37 -41.00 -6.34
C GLU A 251 -18.89 -39.94 -5.36
N LEU A 252 -19.78 -39.05 -5.81
CA LEU A 252 -21.08 -38.69 -5.19
C LEU A 252 -21.76 -37.56 -6.01
N GLU A 253 -23.08 -37.45 -5.90
CA GLU A 253 -23.87 -36.38 -6.51
C GLU A 253 -23.30 -35.00 -6.16
N ILE A 254 -23.46 -34.04 -7.08
CA ILE A 254 -23.07 -32.64 -6.96
C ILE A 254 -23.74 -32.01 -5.74
N GLU A 255 -23.16 -32.20 -4.56
CA GLU A 255 -23.28 -31.25 -3.45
C GLU A 255 -22.15 -30.25 -3.65
N GLY A 256 -22.54 -29.00 -3.94
CA GLY A 256 -21.65 -27.94 -4.35
C GLY A 256 -20.44 -27.80 -3.44
N VAL A 257 -19.30 -27.49 -4.04
CA VAL A 257 -18.14 -27.04 -3.29
C VAL A 257 -18.58 -25.87 -2.43
N GLU A 258 -18.51 -26.02 -1.11
CA GLU A 258 -18.74 -24.92 -0.18
C GLU A 258 -17.77 -23.78 -0.56
N GLU A 259 -18.32 -22.60 -0.87
CA GLU A 259 -17.57 -21.36 -1.19
C GLU A 259 -16.46 -21.07 -0.17
N ASP A 260 -16.59 -21.62 1.04
CA ASP A 260 -15.67 -21.55 2.18
C ASP A 260 -14.26 -22.16 1.92
N LYS A 261 -14.05 -22.93 0.84
CA LYS A 261 -12.74 -23.55 0.52
C LYS A 261 -11.89 -22.79 -0.50
N VAL A 262 -12.44 -21.78 -1.17
CA VAL A 262 -11.67 -20.92 -2.06
C VAL A 262 -10.96 -19.87 -1.21
N PRO A 263 -9.63 -19.62 -1.34
CA PRO A 263 -9.01 -18.51 -0.65
C PRO A 263 -9.79 -17.26 -0.97
N GLN A 264 -10.26 -16.59 0.08
CA GLN A 264 -11.19 -15.46 0.00
C GLN A 264 -10.77 -14.43 -1.06
N TYR A 265 -9.47 -14.29 -1.25
CA TYR A 265 -8.88 -13.36 -2.17
C TYR A 265 -9.11 -13.69 -3.66
N VAL A 266 -9.17 -14.98 -4.02
CA VAL A 266 -9.49 -15.42 -5.38
C VAL A 266 -10.95 -15.13 -5.68
N MET A 267 -11.84 -15.39 -4.70
CA MET A 267 -13.25 -15.05 -4.78
C MET A 267 -13.44 -13.53 -4.95
N GLU A 268 -12.81 -12.73 -4.10
CA GLU A 268 -12.87 -11.26 -4.18
C GLU A 268 -12.40 -10.74 -5.55
N ARG A 269 -11.33 -11.32 -6.11
CA ARG A 269 -10.83 -10.97 -7.45
C ARG A 269 -11.83 -11.31 -8.55
N ILE A 270 -12.42 -12.50 -8.51
CA ILE A 270 -13.45 -12.93 -9.48
C ILE A 270 -14.67 -12.03 -9.40
N GLU A 271 -15.19 -11.77 -8.20
CA GLU A 271 -16.32 -10.86 -7.97
C GLU A 271 -16.04 -9.45 -8.48
N SER A 272 -14.84 -8.93 -8.22
CA SER A 272 -14.43 -7.62 -8.72
C SER A 272 -14.41 -7.57 -10.25
N LEU A 273 -13.89 -8.62 -10.91
CA LEU A 273 -13.89 -8.72 -12.37
C LEU A 273 -15.31 -8.79 -12.93
N PHE A 274 -16.25 -9.48 -12.27
CA PHE A 274 -17.67 -9.47 -12.65
C PHE A 274 -18.25 -8.05 -12.63
N VAL A 275 -18.00 -7.29 -11.55
CA VAL A 275 -18.45 -5.89 -11.43
C VAL A 275 -17.82 -5.02 -12.51
N GLU A 276 -16.51 -5.15 -12.75
CA GLU A 276 -15.81 -4.39 -13.78
C GLU A 276 -16.37 -4.63 -15.18
N VAL A 277 -16.71 -5.89 -15.52
CA VAL A 277 -17.32 -6.23 -16.82
C VAL A 277 -18.68 -5.54 -16.99
N MET A 278 -19.52 -5.57 -15.96
CA MET A 278 -20.86 -4.95 -15.99
C MET A 278 -20.82 -3.41 -16.11
N GLN A 279 -19.74 -2.77 -15.66
CA GLN A 279 -19.57 -1.32 -15.70
C GLN A 279 -18.98 -0.78 -17.01
N GLN A 280 -18.67 -1.64 -17.99
CA GLN A 280 -18.03 -1.18 -19.24
C GLN A 280 -19.00 -0.47 -20.20
N PRO A 281 -18.73 0.77 -20.61
CA PRO A 281 -19.66 1.58 -21.41
C PRO A 281 -19.65 1.25 -22.92
N SER A 282 -18.73 0.39 -23.38
CA SER A 282 -18.57 0.07 -24.81
C SER A 282 -18.36 -1.44 -25.00
N GLN A 283 -18.88 -1.98 -26.10
CA GLN A 283 -18.75 -3.42 -26.39
C GLN A 283 -17.30 -3.90 -26.49
N ASP A 284 -16.38 -3.07 -27.00
CA ASP A 284 -14.98 -3.46 -27.11
C ASP A 284 -14.32 -3.62 -25.73
N ARG A 285 -14.54 -2.65 -24.82
CA ARG A 285 -14.03 -2.74 -23.44
C ARG A 285 -14.70 -3.87 -22.66
N PHE A 286 -16.00 -4.06 -22.86
CA PHE A 286 -16.74 -5.19 -22.29
C PHE A 286 -16.09 -6.52 -22.67
N ARG A 287 -15.82 -6.75 -23.96
CA ARG A 287 -15.17 -7.99 -24.44
C ARG A 287 -13.78 -8.19 -23.86
N VAL A 288 -12.98 -7.12 -23.75
CA VAL A 288 -11.63 -7.20 -23.15
C VAL A 288 -11.72 -7.63 -21.68
N LYS A 289 -12.60 -7.02 -20.90
CA LYS A 289 -12.80 -7.36 -19.48
C LYS A 289 -13.44 -8.74 -19.30
N ALA A 290 -14.41 -9.12 -20.13
CA ALA A 290 -15.03 -10.45 -20.07
C ALA A 290 -14.02 -11.56 -20.39
N ASN A 291 -13.11 -11.32 -21.34
CA ASN A 291 -12.00 -12.24 -21.61
C ASN A 291 -11.01 -12.31 -20.43
N LEU A 292 -10.76 -11.21 -19.73
CA LEU A 292 -9.94 -11.20 -18.52
C LEU A 292 -10.60 -12.03 -17.41
N LEU A 293 -11.90 -11.82 -17.16
CA LEU A 293 -12.68 -12.62 -16.22
C LEU A 293 -12.64 -14.11 -16.58
N LYS A 294 -12.85 -14.46 -17.86
CA LYS A 294 -12.77 -15.86 -18.30
C LYS A 294 -11.39 -16.46 -18.03
N LYS A 295 -10.32 -15.72 -18.36
CA LYS A 295 -8.95 -16.18 -18.09
C LYS A 295 -8.69 -16.39 -16.61
N GLU A 296 -9.23 -15.52 -15.75
CA GLU A 296 -9.10 -15.67 -14.30
C GLU A 296 -9.86 -16.92 -13.81
N LEU A 297 -11.10 -17.13 -14.25
CA LEU A 297 -11.90 -18.31 -13.95
C LEU A 297 -11.22 -19.61 -14.42
N ASP A 298 -10.69 -19.61 -15.65
CA ASP A 298 -9.95 -20.74 -16.21
C ASP A 298 -8.65 -20.99 -15.43
N HIS A 299 -7.95 -19.93 -15.00
CA HIS A 299 -6.68 -20.03 -14.27
C HIS A 299 -6.83 -20.73 -12.92
N TRP A 300 -7.92 -20.45 -12.20
CA TRP A 300 -8.23 -21.07 -10.92
C TRP A 300 -9.03 -22.36 -11.04
N ASN A 301 -9.33 -22.80 -12.27
CA ASN A 301 -10.24 -23.89 -12.57
C ASN A 301 -11.63 -23.74 -11.92
N LEU A 302 -12.12 -22.50 -11.86
CA LEU A 302 -13.41 -22.15 -11.27
C LEU A 302 -14.50 -21.93 -12.31
N TYR A 303 -14.19 -22.03 -13.61
CA TYR A 303 -15.13 -21.71 -14.69
C TYR A 303 -16.45 -22.47 -14.57
N HIS A 304 -16.40 -23.77 -14.25
CA HIS A 304 -17.60 -24.60 -14.13
C HIS A 304 -18.53 -24.16 -12.99
N PHE A 305 -18.01 -23.58 -11.91
CA PHE A 305 -18.83 -23.02 -10.83
C PHE A 305 -19.50 -21.69 -11.20
N TYR A 306 -18.85 -20.91 -12.07
CA TYR A 306 -19.31 -19.58 -12.47
C TYR A 306 -19.93 -19.55 -13.87
N GLU A 307 -20.08 -20.71 -14.54
CA GLU A 307 -20.44 -20.80 -15.95
C GLU A 307 -21.75 -20.07 -16.25
N ASP A 308 -22.81 -20.38 -15.52
CA ASP A 308 -24.13 -19.75 -15.70
C ASP A 308 -24.04 -18.22 -15.53
N ARG A 309 -23.41 -17.77 -14.45
CA ARG A 309 -23.26 -16.35 -14.13
C ARG A 309 -22.38 -15.62 -15.16
N PHE A 310 -21.35 -16.29 -15.68
CA PHE A 310 -20.50 -15.76 -16.75
C PHE A 310 -21.25 -15.66 -18.08
N LEU A 311 -22.04 -16.68 -18.45
CA LEU A 311 -22.86 -16.67 -19.66
C LEU A 311 -23.96 -15.60 -19.60
N ASP A 312 -24.51 -15.35 -18.42
CA ASP A 312 -25.51 -14.29 -18.19
C ASP A 312 -24.98 -12.89 -18.52
N LEU A 313 -23.67 -12.63 -18.40
CA LEU A 313 -23.07 -11.34 -18.79
C LEU A 313 -23.31 -11.00 -20.27
N PHE A 314 -23.45 -12.01 -21.13
CA PHE A 314 -23.64 -11.84 -22.57
C PHE A 314 -25.11 -11.83 -22.98
N LYS A 315 -26.02 -12.16 -22.05
CA LYS A 315 -27.46 -12.11 -22.27
C LYS A 315 -27.94 -10.67 -22.06
N THR A 316 -27.80 -9.83 -23.08
CA THR A 316 -28.41 -8.49 -23.07
C THR A 316 -29.92 -8.61 -23.31
N ASP A 317 -30.69 -8.27 -22.29
CA ASP A 317 -32.08 -7.79 -22.25
C ASP A 317 -32.91 -7.94 -23.56
N THR A 318 -33.39 -9.15 -23.87
CA THR A 318 -34.48 -9.37 -24.84
C THR A 318 -35.84 -9.17 -24.16
N GLY A 319 -36.04 -8.02 -23.52
CA GLY A 319 -37.09 -7.83 -22.50
C GLY A 319 -37.84 -6.49 -22.53
N SER A 320 -37.97 -5.80 -23.66
CA SER A 320 -38.99 -4.75 -23.81
C SER A 320 -39.51 -4.69 -25.26
N GLY A 321 -40.60 -5.43 -25.49
CA GLY A 321 -41.30 -5.48 -26.77
C GLY A 321 -42.48 -6.43 -26.71
N GLY A 322 -43.57 -5.99 -26.09
CA GLY A 322 -44.85 -6.68 -26.04
C GLY A 322 -45.90 -5.85 -25.34
#